data_AF-A0A6C0EAQ6-F1
#
_entry.id   AF-A0A6C0EAQ6-F1
#
_cell.length_a   1.000
_cell.length_b   1.000
_cell.length_c   1.000
_cell.angle_alpha   90.00
_cell.angle_beta   90.00
_cell.angle_gamma   90.00
#
_symmetry.space_group_name_H-M   'P 1'
#
loop_
_entity.id
_entity.type
_entity.pdbx_description
1 polymer ?
#
loop_
_entity_poly.entity_id
_entity_poly.type
_entity_poly.pdbx_seq_one_letter_code
_entity_poly.pdbx_strand_id
1 'polypeptide(L)'
;MSHIYAFQIEKLKINFENIITLKREIAKIKHLVIEKLAHLKEVYNDLIKSNNKKIFMFCLDSFYFQYKTFAMEMENIDRFRVLMNNRMYCDYYKLFNIILNYIKENHAELSKLIKNSRSNEESKIDMNDLELKTFPVYKELEPFYEYKIEDIKDIHNNILHLINKLYTQYTENDDQIGHYNENQKVGFSISNFLNTLNYENNLLKEQVSLFVNYISFFHISQKKQINRLYLRMQDFYKEIENNININHTFSIQDIGDEQRIERFFFVGEDVQIESILEDSDLLMENTDKMIEKLEVIVEKRDENIQSTILEEVLDKKEEIIEVENSISSDETI
;
A
#
# COMPACT_ATOMS: atom_id res chain seq x y z
N MET A 1 -1.30 -17.10 37.08
CA MET A 1 -1.57 -16.07 36.04
C MET A 1 -0.58 -16.11 34.87
N SER A 2 0.67 -16.57 35.05
CA SER A 2 1.70 -16.61 33.98
C SER A 2 1.30 -17.38 32.70
N HIS A 3 0.61 -18.51 32.85
CA HIS A 3 0.12 -19.30 31.70
C HIS A 3 -0.85 -18.53 30.77
N ILE A 4 -1.68 -17.64 31.33
CA ILE A 4 -2.65 -16.87 30.55
C ILE A 4 -1.91 -15.82 29.70
N TYR A 5 -0.90 -15.18 30.27
CA TYR A 5 -0.12 -14.16 29.59
C TYR A 5 0.78 -14.76 28.49
N ALA A 6 1.45 -15.87 28.77
CA ALA A 6 2.23 -16.60 27.76
C ALA A 6 1.37 -17.00 26.55
N PHE A 7 0.15 -17.49 26.81
CA PHE A 7 -0.83 -17.81 25.77
C PHE A 7 -1.29 -16.58 24.96
N GLN A 8 -1.49 -15.44 25.61
CA GLN A 8 -1.84 -14.19 24.92
C GLN A 8 -0.74 -13.75 23.95
N ILE A 9 0.53 -13.82 24.37
CA ILE A 9 1.67 -13.45 23.52
C ILE A 9 1.82 -14.40 22.33
N GLU A 10 1.65 -15.70 22.53
CA GLU A 10 1.67 -16.68 21.45
C GLU A 10 0.53 -16.43 20.44
N LYS A 11 -0.68 -16.15 20.93
CA LYS A 11 -1.82 -15.77 20.09
C LYS A 11 -1.54 -14.53 19.25
N LEU A 12 -0.89 -13.51 19.82
CA LEU A 12 -0.48 -12.31 19.08
C LEU A 12 0.54 -12.64 17.99
N LYS A 13 1.55 -13.45 18.28
CA LYS A 13 2.55 -13.89 17.28
C LYS A 13 1.89 -14.62 16.11
N ILE A 14 1.02 -15.59 16.38
CA ILE A 14 0.31 -16.35 15.35
C ILE A 14 -0.57 -15.43 14.50
N ASN A 15 -1.30 -14.50 15.12
CA ASN A 15 -2.15 -13.57 14.38
C ASN A 15 -1.34 -12.67 13.45
N PHE A 16 -0.22 -12.15 13.94
CA PHE A 16 0.68 -11.33 13.14
C PHE A 16 1.25 -12.11 11.94
N GLU A 17 1.71 -13.35 12.13
CA GLU A 17 2.19 -14.18 11.02
C GLU A 17 1.10 -14.45 9.96
N ASN A 18 -0.15 -14.63 10.38
CA ASN A 18 -1.28 -14.75 9.44
C ASN A 18 -1.48 -13.46 8.63
N ILE A 19 -1.34 -12.28 9.26
CA ILE A 19 -1.42 -10.99 8.58
C ILE A 19 -0.28 -10.85 7.56
N ILE A 20 0.95 -11.22 7.94
CA ILE A 20 2.10 -11.22 7.03
C ILE A 20 1.88 -12.19 5.85
N THR A 21 1.33 -13.36 6.11
CA THR A 21 1.02 -14.35 5.06
C THR A 21 0.00 -13.80 4.07
N LEU A 22 -1.08 -13.16 4.53
CA LEU A 22 -2.04 -12.48 3.65
C LEU A 22 -1.37 -11.41 2.78
N LYS A 23 -0.45 -10.61 3.34
CA LYS A 23 0.30 -9.61 2.57
C LYS A 23 1.17 -10.25 1.49
N ARG A 24 1.80 -11.40 1.77
CA ARG A 24 2.57 -12.15 0.76
C ARG A 24 1.67 -12.67 -0.36
N GLU A 25 0.49 -13.19 -0.04
CA GLU A 25 -0.47 -13.64 -1.05
C GLU A 25 -0.96 -12.47 -1.93
N ILE A 26 -1.24 -11.30 -1.35
CA ILE A 26 -1.56 -10.09 -2.12
C ILE A 26 -0.42 -9.73 -3.08
N ALA A 27 0.84 -9.80 -2.61
CA ALA A 27 2.00 -9.50 -3.45
C ALA A 27 2.14 -10.50 -4.63
N LYS A 28 1.85 -11.78 -4.40
CA LYS A 28 1.83 -12.80 -5.46
C LYS A 28 0.75 -12.49 -6.51
N ILE A 29 -0.48 -12.23 -6.07
CA ILE A 29 -1.58 -11.91 -6.99
C ILE A 29 -1.25 -10.62 -7.78
N LYS A 30 -0.71 -9.60 -7.10
CA LYS A 30 -0.21 -8.38 -7.77
C LYS A 30 0.77 -8.69 -8.90
N HIS A 31 1.73 -9.57 -8.66
CA HIS A 31 2.71 -9.96 -9.69
C HIS A 31 2.03 -10.59 -10.90
N LEU A 32 1.14 -11.57 -10.68
CA LEU A 32 0.40 -12.23 -11.75
C LEU A 32 -0.46 -11.26 -12.57
N VAL A 33 -1.11 -10.30 -11.89
CA VAL A 33 -1.89 -9.25 -12.56
C VAL A 33 -0.99 -8.36 -13.42
N ILE A 34 0.16 -7.93 -12.90
CA ILE A 34 1.11 -7.09 -13.65
C ILE A 34 1.62 -7.82 -14.90
N GLU A 35 1.96 -9.11 -14.77
CA GLU A 35 2.39 -9.94 -15.92
C GLU A 35 1.29 -10.06 -16.98
N LYS A 36 0.03 -10.31 -16.57
CA LYS A 36 -1.11 -10.35 -17.51
C LYS A 36 -1.34 -9.01 -18.20
N LEU A 37 -1.22 -7.89 -17.48
CA LEU A 37 -1.34 -6.56 -18.07
C LEU A 37 -0.19 -6.23 -19.03
N ALA A 38 1.03 -6.67 -18.72
CA ALA A 38 2.18 -6.54 -19.62
C ALA A 38 1.94 -7.31 -20.92
N HIS A 39 1.49 -8.57 -20.83
CA HIS A 39 1.12 -9.38 -21.99
C HIS A 39 0.01 -8.72 -22.83
N LEU A 40 -1.04 -8.19 -22.21
CA LEU A 40 -2.10 -7.47 -22.93
C LEU A 40 -1.57 -6.27 -23.72
N LYS A 41 -0.63 -5.52 -23.13
CA LYS A 41 0.02 -4.39 -23.79
C LYS A 41 0.88 -4.85 -24.97
N GLU A 42 1.59 -5.96 -24.85
CA GLU A 42 2.40 -6.54 -25.93
C GLU A 42 1.50 -6.95 -27.11
N VAL A 43 0.42 -7.70 -26.84
CA VAL A 43 -0.56 -8.11 -27.86
C VAL A 43 -1.14 -6.89 -28.58
N TYR A 44 -1.52 -5.85 -27.85
CA TYR A 44 -2.01 -4.60 -28.44
C TYR A 44 -0.97 -3.96 -29.38
N ASN A 45 0.28 -3.84 -28.93
CA ASN A 45 1.34 -3.23 -29.73
C ASN A 45 1.62 -4.01 -31.02
N ASP A 46 1.55 -5.34 -30.97
CA ASP A 46 1.76 -6.20 -32.13
C ASP A 46 0.59 -6.13 -33.12
N LEU A 47 -0.65 -6.03 -32.62
CA LEU A 47 -1.83 -5.83 -33.45
C LEU A 47 -1.81 -4.47 -34.15
N ILE A 48 -1.32 -3.41 -33.50
CA ILE A 48 -1.14 -2.10 -34.14
C ILE A 48 -0.09 -2.16 -35.24
N LYS A 49 1.07 -2.76 -34.99
CA LYS A 49 2.15 -2.82 -35.99
C LYS A 49 1.77 -3.61 -37.23
N SER A 50 0.93 -4.63 -37.07
CA SER A 50 0.52 -5.53 -38.17
C SER A 50 -0.67 -5.01 -38.99
N ASN A 51 -1.40 -3.98 -38.51
CA ASN A 51 -2.63 -3.52 -39.15
C ASN A 51 -2.61 -2.00 -39.35
N ASN A 52 -2.59 -1.51 -40.60
CA ASN A 52 -2.53 -0.07 -40.88
C ASN A 52 -3.87 0.55 -41.36
N LYS A 53 -4.95 -0.24 -41.42
CA LYS A 53 -6.25 0.27 -41.88
C LYS A 53 -7.00 0.97 -40.75
N LYS A 54 -7.59 2.14 -41.04
CA LYS A 54 -8.37 2.94 -40.07
C LYS A 54 -9.48 2.15 -39.36
N ILE A 55 -10.14 1.21 -40.04
CA ILE A 55 -11.19 0.38 -39.44
C ILE A 55 -10.66 -0.56 -38.35
N PHE A 56 -9.44 -1.09 -38.51
CA PHE A 56 -8.81 -1.92 -37.47
C PHE A 56 -8.30 -1.06 -36.31
N MET A 57 -7.82 0.16 -36.59
CA MET A 57 -7.46 1.12 -35.54
C MET A 57 -8.65 1.45 -34.63
N PHE A 58 -9.83 1.71 -35.23
CA PHE A 58 -11.07 1.92 -34.48
C PHE A 58 -11.40 0.75 -33.53
N CYS A 59 -11.24 -0.50 -33.97
CA CYS A 59 -11.47 -1.66 -33.11
C CYS A 59 -10.40 -1.80 -32.00
N LEU A 60 -9.16 -1.42 -32.29
CA LEU A 60 -8.04 -1.48 -31.34
C LEU A 60 -8.11 -0.37 -30.27
N ASP A 61 -8.81 0.74 -30.54
CA ASP A 61 -9.05 1.78 -29.53
C ASP A 61 -9.85 1.25 -28.33
N SER A 62 -10.90 0.46 -28.57
CA SER A 62 -11.66 -0.22 -27.50
C SER A 62 -10.79 -1.18 -26.69
N PHE A 63 -9.89 -1.90 -27.35
CA PHE A 63 -8.96 -2.80 -26.67
C PHE A 63 -7.93 -2.03 -25.81
N TYR A 64 -7.40 -0.93 -26.34
CA TYR A 64 -6.51 -0.04 -25.56
C TYR A 64 -7.21 0.56 -24.36
N PHE A 65 -8.47 0.99 -24.52
CA PHE A 65 -9.27 1.53 -23.44
C PHE A 65 -9.47 0.51 -22.30
N GLN A 66 -9.75 -0.75 -22.64
CA GLN A 66 -9.86 -1.82 -21.66
C GLN A 66 -8.54 -2.04 -20.91
N TYR A 67 -7.42 -2.16 -21.62
CA TYR A 67 -6.09 -2.25 -21.00
C TYR A 67 -5.82 -1.07 -20.06
N LYS A 68 -6.09 0.16 -20.51
CA LYS A 68 -5.87 1.38 -19.74
C LYS A 68 -6.73 1.41 -18.47
N THR A 69 -7.98 0.94 -18.56
CA THR A 69 -8.91 0.84 -17.43
C THR A 69 -8.37 -0.12 -16.37
N PHE A 70 -7.95 -1.33 -16.77
CA PHE A 70 -7.33 -2.27 -15.84
C PHE A 70 -6.01 -1.74 -15.26
N ALA A 71 -5.16 -1.10 -16.07
CA ALA A 71 -3.92 -0.51 -15.57
C ALA A 71 -4.19 0.57 -14.50
N MET A 72 -5.17 1.44 -14.72
CA MET A 72 -5.57 2.47 -13.78
C MET A 72 -6.17 1.88 -12.50
N GLU A 73 -7.03 0.87 -12.60
CA GLU A 73 -7.57 0.20 -11.42
C GLU A 73 -6.47 -0.51 -10.60
N MET A 74 -5.53 -1.18 -11.27
CA MET A 74 -4.40 -1.82 -10.59
C MET A 74 -3.56 -0.80 -9.82
N GLU A 75 -3.29 0.37 -10.41
CA GLU A 75 -2.58 1.45 -9.74
C GLU A 75 -3.34 1.93 -8.49
N ASN A 76 -4.66 2.10 -8.59
CA ASN A 76 -5.50 2.50 -7.46
C ASN A 76 -5.48 1.47 -6.32
N ILE A 77 -5.58 0.18 -6.65
CA ILE A 77 -5.48 -0.91 -5.68
C ILE A 77 -4.09 -0.91 -5.02
N ASP A 78 -3.02 -0.67 -5.79
CA ASP A 78 -1.65 -0.63 -5.27
C ASP A 78 -1.41 0.57 -4.36
N ARG A 79 -1.93 1.75 -4.70
CA ARG A 79 -1.90 2.93 -3.80
C ARG A 79 -2.58 2.63 -2.47
N PHE A 80 -3.73 1.95 -2.49
CA PHE A 80 -4.41 1.52 -1.27
C PHE A 80 -3.56 0.52 -0.46
N ARG A 81 -2.88 -0.43 -1.13
CA ARG A 81 -1.94 -1.37 -0.49
C ARG A 81 -0.81 -0.62 0.25
N VAL A 82 -0.19 0.36 -0.40
CA VAL A 82 0.89 1.16 0.20
C VAL A 82 0.39 1.93 1.41
N LEU A 83 -0.78 2.57 1.32
CA LEU A 83 -1.40 3.29 2.43
C LEU A 83 -1.64 2.37 3.64
N MET A 84 -2.14 1.15 3.41
CA MET A 84 -2.32 0.15 4.48
C MET A 84 -1.00 -0.28 5.12
N ASN A 85 0.05 -0.46 4.31
CA ASN A 85 1.39 -0.80 4.82
C ASN A 85 1.95 0.31 5.72
N ASN A 86 1.76 1.56 5.33
CA ASN A 86 2.24 2.72 6.07
C ASN A 86 1.48 2.93 7.37
N ARG A 87 0.16 2.70 7.34
CA ARG A 87 -0.66 2.70 8.55
C ARG A 87 -0.18 1.64 9.54
N MET A 88 0.10 0.43 9.06
CA MET A 88 0.63 -0.66 9.88
C MET A 88 1.96 -0.28 10.54
N TYR A 89 2.92 0.25 9.78
CA TYR A 89 4.21 0.71 10.31
C TYR A 89 4.01 1.80 11.38
N CYS A 90 3.19 2.80 11.08
CA CYS A 90 2.89 3.92 11.98
C CYS A 90 2.35 3.45 13.33
N ASP A 91 1.35 2.55 13.32
CA ASP A 91 0.72 2.04 14.54
C ASP A 91 1.75 1.37 15.46
N TYR A 92 2.59 0.48 14.92
CA TYR A 92 3.64 -0.18 15.69
C TYR A 92 4.74 0.78 16.13
N TYR A 93 5.22 1.65 15.25
CA TYR A 93 6.27 2.63 15.57
C TYR A 93 5.83 3.57 16.71
N LYS A 94 4.59 4.05 16.69
CA LYS A 94 4.04 4.90 17.76
C LYS A 94 3.92 4.14 19.08
N LEU A 95 3.38 2.93 19.07
CA LEU A 95 3.28 2.10 20.27
C LEU A 95 4.66 1.78 20.87
N PHE A 96 5.62 1.42 20.03
CA PHE A 96 6.99 1.18 20.46
C PHE A 96 7.58 2.39 21.20
N ASN A 97 7.41 3.60 20.67
CA ASN A 97 7.89 4.81 21.33
C ASN A 97 7.15 5.12 22.64
N ILE A 98 5.84 4.88 22.71
CA ILE A 98 5.06 5.02 23.95
C ILE A 98 5.60 4.10 25.04
N ILE A 99 5.83 2.82 24.71
CA ILE A 99 6.37 1.83 25.65
C ILE A 99 7.78 2.24 26.11
N LEU A 100 8.63 2.70 25.18
CA LEU A 100 9.97 3.18 25.54
C LEU A 100 9.95 4.38 26.48
N ASN A 101 9.04 5.34 26.27
CA ASN A 101 8.92 6.50 27.14
C ASN A 101 8.42 6.08 28.53
N TYR A 102 7.42 5.21 28.61
CA TYR A 102 6.94 4.64 29.87
C TYR A 102 8.06 3.97 30.68
N ILE A 103 8.89 3.14 30.03
CA ILE A 103 10.03 2.48 30.68
C ILE A 103 11.06 3.51 31.17
N LYS A 104 11.34 4.55 30.37
CA LYS A 104 12.31 5.59 30.75
C LYS A 104 11.89 6.38 31.98
N GLU A 105 10.60 6.66 32.11
CA GLU A 105 10.03 7.47 33.20
C GLU A 105 9.88 6.66 34.48
N ASN A 106 9.43 5.39 34.38
CA ASN A 106 9.02 4.61 35.56
C ASN A 106 10.02 3.52 35.98
N HIS A 107 10.95 3.13 35.11
CA HIS A 107 11.88 2.01 35.38
C HIS A 107 13.32 2.40 35.09
N ALA A 108 13.97 3.09 36.03
CA ALA A 108 15.34 3.60 35.88
C ALA A 108 16.38 2.50 35.57
N GLU A 109 16.20 1.29 36.07
CA GLU A 109 17.10 0.14 35.81
C GLU A 109 16.93 -0.41 34.38
N LEU A 110 15.69 -0.64 33.93
CA LEU A 110 15.40 -1.02 32.54
C LEU A 110 15.81 0.08 31.55
N SER A 111 15.65 1.35 31.94
CA SER A 111 16.06 2.53 31.17
C SER A 111 17.58 2.57 30.95
N LYS A 112 18.38 2.13 31.93
CA LYS A 112 19.85 2.00 31.77
C LYS A 112 20.21 0.89 30.78
N LEU A 113 19.54 -0.26 30.84
CA LEU A 113 19.73 -1.36 29.89
C LEU A 113 19.38 -0.95 28.45
N ILE A 114 18.36 -0.12 28.25
CA ILE A 114 17.97 0.44 26.95
C ILE A 114 19.00 1.46 26.41
N LYS A 115 19.67 2.23 27.28
CA LYS A 115 20.64 3.25 26.85
C LYS A 115 21.97 2.65 26.40
N ASN A 116 22.45 1.63 27.10
CA ASN A 116 23.72 0.97 26.79
C ASN A 116 23.72 0.28 25.41
N SER A 117 22.54 0.00 24.84
CA SER A 117 22.43 -0.55 23.48
C SER A 117 22.32 0.50 22.37
N ARG A 118 22.07 1.78 22.70
CA ARG A 118 22.05 2.87 21.71
C ARG A 118 23.42 3.51 21.47
N SER A 119 24.42 3.21 22.29
CA SER A 119 25.70 3.93 22.33
C SER A 119 26.91 3.18 21.77
N ASN A 120 26.78 1.95 21.26
CA ASN A 120 27.95 1.13 20.97
C ASN A 120 28.12 0.87 19.47
N GLU A 121 28.66 1.84 18.74
CA GLU A 121 29.73 1.50 17.80
C GLU A 121 31.00 1.30 18.65
N GLU A 122 31.66 0.16 18.49
CA GLU A 122 32.94 -0.19 19.13
C GLU A 122 32.89 -0.55 20.64
N SER A 123 32.46 -1.77 20.97
CA SER A 123 33.26 -2.66 21.83
C SER A 123 32.65 -4.05 21.96
N LYS A 124 33.55 -5.04 22.01
CA LYS A 124 33.31 -6.48 21.92
C LYS A 124 32.67 -7.07 23.19
N ILE A 125 31.70 -7.95 22.96
CA ILE A 125 31.36 -9.18 23.72
C ILE A 125 30.90 -8.97 25.17
N ASP A 126 29.58 -9.00 25.38
CA ASP A 126 28.94 -10.12 26.10
C ASP A 126 27.44 -10.17 25.76
N MET A 127 26.94 -11.36 25.47
CA MET A 127 25.55 -11.64 25.10
C MET A 127 24.61 -11.40 26.28
N ASN A 128 23.70 -10.41 26.18
CA ASN A 128 22.25 -10.59 26.35
C ASN A 128 21.50 -9.25 26.35
N ASP A 129 20.46 -9.22 25.51
CA ASP A 129 19.16 -8.58 25.76
C ASP A 129 19.04 -7.06 25.80
N LEU A 130 19.42 -6.34 24.72
CA LEU A 130 18.54 -5.34 24.08
C LEU A 130 19.18 -4.66 22.86
N GLU A 131 19.54 -5.35 21.77
CA GLU A 131 19.79 -4.62 20.50
C GLU A 131 18.46 -4.10 19.92
N LEU A 132 17.90 -3.04 20.52
CA LEU A 132 16.78 -2.32 19.95
C LEU A 132 17.28 -1.63 18.68
N LYS A 133 17.12 -2.31 17.54
CA LYS A 133 17.37 -1.73 16.22
C LYS A 133 16.74 -0.35 16.13
N THR A 134 17.50 0.62 15.65
CA THR A 134 16.99 1.92 15.25
C THR A 134 16.15 1.75 13.99
N PHE A 135 14.89 2.17 14.06
CA PHE A 135 13.96 2.10 12.96
C PHE A 135 13.86 3.43 12.23
N PRO A 136 13.56 3.43 10.91
CA PRO A 136 13.29 4.65 10.17
C PRO A 136 12.23 5.52 10.86
N VAL A 137 12.47 6.82 10.95
CA VAL A 137 11.47 7.72 11.54
C VAL A 137 10.21 7.69 10.67
N TYR A 138 9.06 7.49 11.31
CA TYR A 138 7.79 7.57 10.61
C TYR A 138 7.55 8.99 10.09
N LYS A 139 7.41 9.11 8.76
CA LYS A 139 7.10 10.34 8.06
C LYS A 139 5.60 10.55 7.96
N GLU A 140 5.04 11.42 8.81
CA GLU A 140 3.58 11.64 8.87
C GLU A 140 3.01 12.30 7.61
N LEU A 141 3.82 13.10 6.91
CA LEU A 141 3.42 13.86 5.72
C LEU A 141 3.51 13.06 4.40
N GLU A 142 4.07 11.85 4.43
CA GLU A 142 4.28 11.01 3.24
C GLU A 142 3.42 9.73 3.31
N PRO A 143 2.11 9.80 2.99
CA PRO A 143 1.19 8.66 3.13
C PRO A 143 1.49 7.50 2.19
N PHE A 144 2.31 7.72 1.15
CA PHE A 144 2.68 6.71 0.15
C PHE A 144 4.16 6.27 0.21
N TYR A 145 4.91 6.65 1.25
CA TYR A 145 6.29 6.19 1.44
C TYR A 145 6.31 4.73 1.89
N GLU A 146 6.84 3.79 1.10
CA GLU A 146 6.75 2.35 1.44
C GLU A 146 7.82 1.89 2.44
N TYR A 147 7.40 1.51 3.66
CA TYR A 147 8.28 0.88 4.65
C TYR A 147 8.47 -0.62 4.38
N LYS A 148 9.67 -1.13 4.68
CA LYS A 148 9.98 -2.56 4.53
C LYS A 148 9.16 -3.40 5.50
N ILE A 149 8.72 -4.57 5.03
CA ILE A 149 7.96 -5.50 5.87
C ILE A 149 8.85 -6.03 7.00
N GLU A 150 10.15 -6.18 6.74
CA GLU A 150 11.16 -6.59 7.72
C GLU A 150 11.21 -5.62 8.90
N ASP A 151 11.18 -4.30 8.64
CA ASP A 151 11.17 -3.30 9.70
C ASP A 151 9.90 -3.40 10.55
N ILE A 152 8.74 -3.62 9.94
CA ILE A 152 7.46 -3.83 10.65
C ILE A 152 7.54 -5.07 11.56
N LYS A 153 8.11 -6.17 11.06
CA LYS A 153 8.29 -7.41 11.84
C LYS A 153 9.22 -7.19 13.02
N ASP A 154 10.34 -6.52 12.80
CA ASP A 154 11.32 -6.24 13.84
C ASP A 154 10.75 -5.32 14.92
N ILE A 155 10.00 -4.27 14.56
CA ILE A 155 9.30 -3.41 15.52
C ILE A 155 8.31 -4.23 16.35
N HIS A 156 7.47 -5.05 15.68
CA HIS A 156 6.49 -5.88 16.37
C HIS A 156 7.16 -6.85 17.36
N ASN A 157 8.24 -7.52 16.96
CA ASN A 157 9.00 -8.42 17.83
C ASN A 157 9.61 -7.68 19.02
N ASN A 158 10.16 -6.49 18.80
CA ASN A 158 10.71 -5.65 19.86
C ASN A 158 9.62 -5.20 20.85
N ILE A 159 8.43 -4.83 20.36
CA ILE A 159 7.29 -4.50 21.23
C ILE A 159 6.94 -5.71 22.11
N LEU A 160 6.78 -6.90 21.53
CA LEU A 160 6.45 -8.09 22.31
C LEU A 160 7.54 -8.43 23.34
N HIS A 161 8.82 -8.25 22.99
CA HIS A 161 9.93 -8.42 23.92
C HIS A 161 9.85 -7.45 25.10
N LEU A 162 9.59 -6.17 24.84
CA LEU A 162 9.45 -5.15 25.89
C LEU A 162 8.27 -5.44 26.81
N ILE A 163 7.12 -5.82 26.26
CA ILE A 163 5.94 -6.18 27.07
C ILE A 163 6.25 -7.43 27.92
N ASN A 164 6.93 -8.43 27.37
CA ASN A 164 7.37 -9.60 28.15
C ASN A 164 8.30 -9.21 29.30
N LYS A 165 9.27 -8.32 29.09
CA LYS A 165 10.15 -7.84 30.17
C LYS A 165 9.36 -7.14 31.27
N LEU A 166 8.41 -6.26 30.91
CA LEU A 166 7.54 -5.59 31.88
C LEU A 166 6.69 -6.60 32.67
N TYR A 167 6.19 -7.63 32.01
CA TYR A 167 5.42 -8.68 32.66
C TYR A 167 6.26 -9.56 33.59
N THR A 168 7.49 -9.90 33.20
CA THR A 168 8.44 -10.61 34.07
C THR A 168 8.72 -9.79 35.33
N GLN A 169 8.98 -8.48 35.18
CA GLN A 169 9.17 -7.60 36.33
C GLN A 169 7.92 -7.54 37.24
N TYR A 170 6.72 -7.48 36.66
CA TYR A 170 5.48 -7.57 37.44
C TYR A 170 5.41 -8.87 38.25
N THR A 171 5.76 -9.99 37.63
CA THR A 171 5.71 -11.32 38.28
C THR A 171 6.74 -11.41 39.40
N GLU A 172 7.97 -10.97 39.17
CA GLU A 172 9.04 -10.93 40.19
C GLU A 172 8.64 -10.06 41.38
N ASN A 173 8.04 -8.88 41.13
CA ASN A 173 7.54 -8.01 42.18
C ASN A 173 6.38 -8.65 42.96
N ASP A 174 5.47 -9.36 42.27
CA ASP A 174 4.33 -10.07 42.88
C ASP A 174 4.82 -11.18 43.82
N ASP A 175 5.79 -11.97 43.37
CA ASP A 175 6.42 -13.03 44.14
C ASP A 175 7.16 -12.48 45.37
N GLN A 176 7.89 -11.36 45.21
CA GLN A 176 8.54 -10.69 46.35
C GLN A 176 7.53 -10.20 47.38
N ILE A 177 6.42 -9.59 46.95
CA ILE A 177 5.35 -9.14 47.85
C ILE A 177 4.73 -10.33 48.59
N GLY A 178 4.51 -11.46 47.90
CA GLY A 178 4.07 -12.72 48.51
C GLY A 178 5.03 -13.21 49.60
N HIS A 179 6.33 -13.24 49.33
CA HIS A 179 7.35 -13.63 50.29
C HIS A 179 7.40 -12.73 51.54
N TYR A 180 7.22 -11.42 51.39
CA TYR A 180 7.15 -10.52 52.54
C TYR A 180 5.92 -10.80 53.41
N ASN A 181 4.79 -11.16 52.80
CA ASN A 181 3.54 -11.46 53.52
C ASN A 181 3.62 -12.79 54.30
N GLU A 182 4.29 -13.80 53.76
CA GLU A 182 4.41 -15.13 54.40
C GLU A 182 5.49 -15.18 55.49
N ASN A 183 6.65 -14.55 55.28
CA ASN A 183 7.83 -14.71 56.14
C ASN A 183 7.93 -13.68 57.27
N GLN A 184 7.38 -12.48 57.09
CA GLN A 184 7.36 -11.45 58.13
C GLN A 184 5.97 -11.45 58.74
N LYS A 185 5.80 -11.95 59.98
CA LYS A 185 4.53 -11.82 60.72
C LYS A 185 4.17 -10.33 60.83
N VAL A 186 3.32 -9.87 59.90
CA VAL A 186 3.18 -8.47 59.51
C VAL A 186 2.64 -7.63 60.67
N GLY A 187 3.46 -6.72 61.20
CA GLY A 187 3.00 -5.66 62.10
C GLY A 187 2.28 -4.54 61.34
N PHE A 188 1.46 -3.74 62.04
CA PHE A 188 0.61 -2.68 61.49
C PHE A 188 1.32 -1.75 60.47
N SER A 189 2.58 -1.37 60.72
CA SER A 189 3.36 -0.48 59.82
C SER A 189 3.84 -1.14 58.52
N ILE A 190 4.10 -2.45 58.53
CA ILE A 190 4.53 -3.20 57.34
C ILE A 190 3.33 -3.41 56.40
N SER A 191 2.11 -3.52 56.94
CA SER A 191 0.89 -3.63 56.14
C SER A 191 0.67 -2.43 55.22
N ASN A 192 0.90 -1.20 55.69
CA ASN A 192 0.78 0.00 54.84
C ASN A 192 1.81 0.00 53.69
N PHE A 193 3.04 -0.41 53.97
CA PHE A 193 4.09 -0.54 52.96
C PHE A 193 3.75 -1.59 51.89
N LEU A 194 3.26 -2.76 52.32
CA LEU A 194 2.82 -3.83 51.40
C LEU A 194 1.63 -3.38 50.54
N ASN A 195 0.69 -2.62 51.09
CA ASN A 195 -0.42 -2.05 50.33
C ASN A 195 0.08 -1.09 49.24
N THR A 196 1.07 -0.25 49.54
CA THR A 196 1.68 0.64 48.53
C THR A 196 2.43 -0.15 47.46
N LEU A 197 3.21 -1.17 47.83
CA LEU A 197 3.88 -2.03 46.84
C LEU A 197 2.88 -2.75 45.93
N ASN A 198 1.80 -3.27 46.48
CA ASN A 198 0.72 -3.88 45.71
C ASN A 198 0.06 -2.90 44.75
N TYR A 199 -0.16 -1.64 45.18
CA TYR A 199 -0.72 -0.61 44.32
C TYR A 199 0.19 -0.32 43.11
N GLU A 200 1.49 -0.11 43.35
CA GLU A 200 2.48 0.10 42.29
C GLU A 200 2.58 -1.10 41.34
N ASN A 201 2.58 -2.33 41.88
CA ASN A 201 2.64 -3.53 41.05
C ASN A 201 1.37 -3.74 40.20
N ASN A 202 0.20 -3.39 40.75
CA ASN A 202 -1.05 -3.41 40.00
C ASN A 202 -1.07 -2.34 38.89
N LEU A 203 -0.48 -1.16 39.11
CA LEU A 203 -0.35 -0.15 38.07
C LEU A 203 0.47 -0.68 36.88
N LEU A 204 1.59 -1.37 37.16
CA LEU A 204 2.39 -2.02 36.12
C LEU A 204 1.59 -3.10 35.37
N LYS A 205 0.82 -3.92 36.08
CA LYS A 205 -0.05 -4.93 35.48
C LYS A 205 -1.08 -4.32 34.52
N GLU A 206 -1.77 -3.27 34.94
CA GLU A 206 -2.75 -2.58 34.11
C GLU A 206 -2.09 -1.93 32.88
N GLN A 207 -0.88 -1.38 33.04
CA GLN A 207 -0.13 -0.83 31.91
C GLN A 207 0.25 -1.92 30.88
N VAL A 208 0.72 -3.08 31.34
CA VAL A 208 1.02 -4.24 30.46
C VAL A 208 -0.24 -4.68 29.73
N SER A 209 -1.37 -4.80 30.45
CA SER A 209 -2.68 -5.13 29.88
C SER A 209 -3.09 -4.14 28.79
N LEU A 210 -2.91 -2.84 29.03
CA LEU A 210 -3.20 -1.79 28.06
C LEU A 210 -2.38 -1.94 26.77
N PHE A 211 -1.07 -2.20 26.87
CA PHE A 211 -0.22 -2.43 25.70
C PHE A 211 -0.63 -3.67 24.90
N VAL A 212 -0.97 -4.76 25.57
CA VAL A 212 -1.49 -5.99 24.93
C VAL A 212 -2.81 -5.70 24.20
N ASN A 213 -3.68 -4.88 24.80
CA ASN A 213 -4.95 -4.48 24.17
C ASN A 213 -4.74 -3.61 22.92
N TYR A 214 -3.75 -2.71 22.92
CA TYR A 214 -3.41 -1.94 21.72
C TYR A 214 -2.96 -2.84 20.56
N ILE A 215 -2.08 -3.81 20.81
CA ILE A 215 -1.63 -4.75 19.76
C ILE A 215 -2.82 -5.58 19.26
N SER A 216 -3.66 -6.06 20.17
CA SER A 216 -4.85 -6.83 19.81
C SER A 216 -5.77 -6.04 18.88
N PHE A 217 -6.00 -4.76 19.20
CA PHE A 217 -6.76 -3.85 18.35
C PHE A 217 -6.10 -3.64 16.98
N PHE A 218 -4.77 -3.44 16.94
CA PHE A 218 -4.03 -3.31 15.68
C PHE A 218 -4.18 -4.55 14.82
N HIS A 219 -4.04 -5.75 15.38
CA HIS A 219 -4.22 -7.01 14.64
C HIS A 219 -5.62 -7.15 14.06
N ILE A 220 -6.66 -6.87 14.85
CA ILE A 220 -8.06 -6.94 14.41
C ILE A 220 -8.31 -5.96 13.25
N SER A 221 -7.88 -4.70 13.42
CA SER A 221 -8.05 -3.64 12.43
C SER A 221 -7.30 -3.97 11.12
N GLN A 222 -6.01 -4.31 11.22
CA GLN A 222 -5.16 -4.63 10.09
C GLN A 222 -5.67 -5.86 9.34
N LYS A 223 -6.05 -6.93 10.06
CA LYS A 223 -6.63 -8.13 9.44
C LYS A 223 -7.87 -7.80 8.62
N LYS A 224 -8.79 -6.98 9.15
CA LYS A 224 -10.01 -6.57 8.44
C LYS A 224 -9.68 -5.78 7.16
N GLN A 225 -8.77 -4.82 7.25
CA GLN A 225 -8.39 -3.97 6.11
C GLN A 225 -7.63 -4.75 5.03
N ILE A 226 -6.65 -5.56 5.43
CA ILE A 226 -5.85 -6.39 4.52
C ILE A 226 -6.71 -7.46 3.86
N ASN A 227 -7.65 -8.07 4.60
CA ASN A 227 -8.58 -9.04 4.01
C ASN A 227 -9.49 -8.40 2.95
N ARG A 228 -9.98 -7.17 3.19
CA ARG A 228 -10.74 -6.42 2.19
C ARG A 228 -9.91 -6.16 0.93
N LEU A 229 -8.64 -5.77 1.09
CA LEU A 229 -7.72 -5.58 -0.03
C LEU A 229 -7.46 -6.89 -0.78
N TYR A 230 -7.26 -7.99 -0.06
CA TYR A 230 -7.07 -9.31 -0.64
C TYR A 230 -8.26 -9.73 -1.51
N LEU A 231 -9.49 -9.63 -0.98
CA LEU A 231 -10.70 -9.95 -1.74
C LEU A 231 -10.82 -9.08 -3.00
N ARG A 232 -10.61 -7.76 -2.85
CA ARG A 232 -10.64 -6.85 -4.00
C ARG A 232 -9.60 -7.22 -5.07
N MET A 233 -8.38 -7.56 -4.67
CA MET A 233 -7.32 -7.97 -5.60
C MET A 233 -7.65 -9.30 -6.28
N GLN A 234 -8.26 -10.25 -5.55
CA GLN A 234 -8.72 -11.52 -6.13
C GLN A 234 -9.84 -11.32 -7.14
N ASP A 235 -10.83 -10.50 -6.83
CA ASP A 235 -11.94 -10.21 -7.72
C ASP A 235 -11.44 -9.51 -8.98
N PHE A 236 -10.53 -8.54 -8.83
CA PHE A 236 -9.86 -7.88 -9.95
C PHE A 236 -9.05 -8.86 -10.82
N TYR A 237 -8.30 -9.78 -10.20
CA TYR A 237 -7.58 -10.82 -10.94
C TYR A 237 -8.52 -11.71 -11.75
N LYS A 238 -9.65 -12.14 -11.15
CA LYS A 238 -10.67 -12.94 -11.84
C LYS A 238 -11.32 -12.16 -12.99
N GLU A 239 -11.58 -10.87 -12.79
CA GLU A 239 -12.13 -10.01 -13.84
C GLU A 239 -11.19 -9.93 -15.04
N ILE A 240 -9.90 -9.69 -14.80
CA ILE A 240 -8.88 -9.73 -15.86
C ILE A 240 -8.86 -11.12 -16.52
N GLU A 241 -8.82 -12.19 -15.74
CA GLU A 241 -8.77 -13.55 -16.29
C GLU A 241 -9.97 -13.88 -17.16
N ASN A 242 -11.17 -13.52 -16.72
CA ASN A 242 -12.39 -13.70 -17.50
C ASN A 242 -12.32 -12.87 -18.78
N ASN A 243 -11.92 -11.60 -18.72
CA ASN A 243 -11.84 -10.75 -19.91
C ASN A 243 -10.79 -11.21 -20.93
N ILE A 244 -9.68 -11.78 -20.47
CA ILE A 244 -8.59 -12.26 -21.35
C ILE A 244 -8.92 -13.63 -21.96
N ASN A 245 -9.52 -14.55 -21.18
CA ASN A 245 -9.71 -15.95 -21.59
C ASN A 245 -11.04 -16.22 -22.32
N ILE A 246 -11.79 -15.18 -22.68
CA ILE A 246 -12.99 -15.34 -23.49
C ILE A 246 -12.59 -15.58 -24.95
N ASN A 247 -12.52 -16.86 -25.34
CA ASN A 247 -12.48 -17.29 -26.73
C ASN A 247 -13.88 -17.19 -27.39
N HIS A 248 -14.58 -16.08 -27.15
CA HIS A 248 -15.93 -15.84 -27.66
C HIS A 248 -15.96 -14.49 -28.35
N THR A 249 -16.54 -14.45 -29.55
CA THR A 249 -16.77 -13.21 -30.27
C THR A 249 -18.13 -12.67 -29.89
N PHE A 250 -18.16 -11.47 -29.31
CA PHE A 250 -19.41 -10.81 -29.00
C PHE A 250 -20.14 -10.36 -30.27
N SER A 251 -21.44 -10.59 -30.28
CA SER A 251 -22.36 -10.29 -31.35
C SER A 251 -23.67 -9.73 -30.78
N ILE A 252 -24.58 -9.33 -31.66
CA ILE A 252 -25.91 -8.86 -31.25
C ILE A 252 -26.70 -9.90 -30.44
N GLN A 253 -26.39 -11.20 -30.60
CA GLN A 253 -27.06 -12.31 -29.92
C GLN A 253 -26.63 -12.46 -28.46
N ASP A 254 -25.53 -11.82 -28.07
CA ASP A 254 -25.00 -11.83 -26.70
C ASP A 254 -25.61 -10.71 -25.85
N ILE A 255 -26.32 -9.77 -26.47
CA ILE A 255 -27.12 -8.78 -25.77
C ILE A 255 -28.36 -9.52 -25.23
N GLY A 256 -28.43 -9.69 -23.91
CA GLY A 256 -29.59 -10.32 -23.28
C GLY A 256 -30.87 -9.52 -23.55
N ASP A 257 -32.02 -10.21 -23.51
CA ASP A 257 -33.33 -9.56 -23.47
C ASP A 257 -33.50 -8.85 -22.10
N GLU A 258 -32.81 -7.74 -21.91
CA GLU A 258 -32.82 -7.00 -20.65
C GLU A 258 -34.12 -6.20 -20.53
N GLN A 259 -34.92 -6.52 -19.52
CA GLN A 259 -35.96 -5.60 -19.03
C GLN A 259 -35.27 -4.32 -18.55
N ARG A 260 -35.92 -3.15 -18.70
CA ARG A 260 -35.39 -1.88 -18.18
C ARG A 260 -34.92 -2.07 -16.74
N ILE A 261 -33.69 -1.65 -16.45
CA ILE A 261 -33.01 -1.85 -15.17
C ILE A 261 -33.86 -1.29 -14.01
N GLU A 262 -34.60 -2.15 -13.30
CA GLU A 262 -35.40 -1.77 -12.10
C GLU A 262 -34.53 -1.65 -10.82
N ARG A 263 -33.20 -1.84 -10.92
CA ARG A 263 -32.27 -1.87 -9.76
C ARG A 263 -32.03 -0.53 -9.07
N PHE A 264 -32.66 0.57 -9.50
CA PHE A 264 -32.41 1.91 -8.97
C PHE A 264 -33.25 2.29 -7.72
N PHE A 265 -34.17 1.45 -7.25
CA PHE A 265 -35.14 1.82 -6.19
C PHE A 265 -34.74 1.52 -4.73
N PHE A 266 -33.46 1.27 -4.43
CA PHE A 266 -32.99 1.04 -3.05
C PHE A 266 -32.20 2.22 -2.45
N VAL A 267 -32.40 3.43 -2.97
CA VAL A 267 -32.06 4.64 -2.22
C VAL A 267 -33.20 4.87 -1.24
N GLY A 268 -32.90 4.84 0.08
CA GLY A 268 -33.89 5.17 1.10
C GLY A 268 -34.60 6.48 0.77
N GLU A 269 -35.90 6.55 1.07
CA GLU A 269 -36.74 7.71 0.76
C GLU A 269 -36.03 9.04 1.06
N ASP A 270 -36.16 9.96 0.10
CA ASP A 270 -35.71 11.37 0.09
C ASP A 270 -34.25 11.67 -0.35
N VAL A 271 -33.92 11.34 -1.60
CA VAL A 271 -32.93 12.13 -2.36
C VAL A 271 -33.64 12.82 -3.52
N GLN A 272 -33.84 14.14 -3.42
CA GLN A 272 -34.20 14.95 -4.59
C GLN A 272 -32.99 14.99 -5.51
N ILE A 273 -33.06 14.24 -6.61
CA ILE A 273 -32.08 14.34 -7.69
C ILE A 273 -32.44 15.62 -8.47
N GLU A 274 -31.80 16.73 -8.14
CA GLU A 274 -31.72 17.87 -9.06
C GLU A 274 -31.04 17.38 -10.35
N SER A 275 -31.50 17.88 -11.49
CA SER A 275 -31.16 17.33 -12.80
C SER A 275 -29.65 17.19 -12.99
N ILE A 276 -29.19 15.97 -13.30
CA ILE A 276 -27.80 15.60 -13.64
C ILE A 276 -27.21 16.47 -14.78
N LEU A 277 -28.04 17.26 -15.47
CA LEU A 277 -27.69 18.12 -16.59
C LEU A 277 -26.77 19.31 -16.21
N GLU A 278 -26.86 19.87 -15.00
CA GLU A 278 -26.01 21.03 -14.65
C GLU A 278 -24.51 20.69 -14.61
N ASP A 279 -24.15 19.47 -14.18
CA ASP A 279 -22.78 18.97 -14.26
C ASP A 279 -22.39 18.54 -15.69
N SER A 280 -23.36 18.14 -16.51
CA SER A 280 -23.12 17.75 -17.90
C SER A 280 -22.76 18.94 -18.79
N ASP A 281 -23.33 20.12 -18.54
CA ASP A 281 -23.03 21.34 -19.30
C ASP A 281 -21.63 21.88 -18.95
N LEU A 282 -21.22 21.84 -17.68
CA LEU A 282 -19.85 22.17 -17.25
C LEU A 282 -18.81 21.19 -17.77
N LEU A 283 -19.17 19.89 -17.87
CA LEU A 283 -18.31 18.87 -18.46
C LEU A 283 -18.26 19.02 -19.98
N MET A 284 -19.37 19.27 -20.67
CA MET A 284 -19.38 19.54 -22.12
C MET A 284 -18.56 20.77 -22.45
N GLU A 285 -18.71 21.88 -21.72
CA GLU A 285 -17.93 23.10 -21.98
C GLU A 285 -16.42 22.90 -21.76
N ASN A 286 -16.03 22.07 -20.78
CA ASN A 286 -14.64 21.70 -20.57
C ASN A 286 -14.11 20.71 -21.61
N THR A 287 -14.98 19.84 -22.13
CA THR A 287 -14.63 18.86 -23.16
C THR A 287 -14.50 19.54 -24.52
N ASP A 288 -15.39 20.48 -24.85
CA ASP A 288 -15.32 21.30 -26.06
C ASP A 288 -14.09 22.20 -26.05
N LYS A 289 -13.75 22.83 -24.91
CA LYS A 289 -12.49 23.58 -24.75
C LYS A 289 -11.23 22.69 -24.83
N MET A 290 -11.33 21.42 -24.46
CA MET A 290 -10.24 20.45 -24.63
C MET A 290 -10.11 19.98 -26.08
N ILE A 291 -11.24 19.75 -26.76
CA ILE A 291 -11.30 19.37 -28.18
C ILE A 291 -10.77 20.51 -29.05
N GLU A 292 -11.19 21.75 -28.82
CA GLU A 292 -10.72 22.93 -29.55
C GLU A 292 -9.19 23.14 -29.35
N LYS A 293 -8.67 22.88 -28.14
CA LYS A 293 -7.22 22.86 -27.90
C LYS A 293 -6.50 21.72 -28.62
N LEU A 294 -7.12 20.54 -28.71
CA LEU A 294 -6.56 19.39 -29.43
C LEU A 294 -6.61 19.59 -30.94
N GLU A 295 -7.66 20.20 -31.50
CA GLU A 295 -7.78 20.57 -32.91
C GLU A 295 -6.73 21.62 -33.28
N VAL A 296 -6.51 22.64 -32.45
CA VAL A 296 -5.42 23.61 -32.66
C VAL A 296 -4.03 22.96 -32.57
N ILE A 297 -3.85 21.90 -31.77
CA ILE A 297 -2.60 21.14 -31.70
C ILE A 297 -2.43 20.21 -32.91
N VAL A 298 -3.52 19.66 -33.45
CA VAL A 298 -3.53 18.82 -34.65
C VAL A 298 -3.29 19.66 -35.90
N GLU A 299 -3.93 20.82 -36.05
CA GLU A 299 -3.67 21.78 -37.13
C GLU A 299 -2.22 22.28 -37.11
N LYS A 300 -1.68 22.61 -35.92
CA LYS A 300 -0.25 22.98 -35.78
C LYS A 300 0.72 21.82 -36.05
N ARG A 301 0.28 20.58 -35.90
CA ARG A 301 1.07 19.39 -36.29
C ARG A 301 1.01 19.18 -37.79
N ASP A 302 -0.14 19.34 -38.42
CA ASP A 302 -0.31 19.20 -39.87
C ASP A 302 0.39 20.34 -40.64
N GLU A 303 0.38 21.58 -40.13
CA GLU A 303 1.15 22.69 -40.68
C GLU A 303 2.67 22.48 -40.55
N ASN A 304 3.15 21.95 -39.42
CA ASN A 304 4.57 21.62 -39.24
C ASN A 304 5.00 20.42 -40.08
N ILE A 305 4.12 19.45 -40.33
CA ILE A 305 4.41 18.31 -41.21
C ILE A 305 4.43 18.80 -42.67
N GLN A 306 3.53 19.71 -43.08
CA GLN A 306 3.56 20.30 -44.41
C GLN A 306 4.77 21.21 -44.65
N SER A 307 5.21 21.99 -43.66
CA SER A 307 6.43 22.82 -43.78
C SER A 307 7.70 21.96 -43.85
N THR A 308 7.79 20.90 -43.03
CA THR A 308 8.93 19.95 -43.05
C THR A 308 8.98 19.15 -44.36
N ILE A 309 7.82 18.75 -44.90
CA ILE A 309 7.74 18.09 -46.21
C ILE A 309 8.07 19.08 -47.35
N LEU A 310 7.71 20.37 -47.24
CA LEU A 310 8.11 21.38 -48.23
C LEU A 310 9.63 21.64 -48.22
N GLU A 311 10.26 21.70 -47.04
CA GLU A 311 11.73 21.83 -46.89
C GLU A 311 12.46 20.60 -47.44
N GLU A 312 12.03 19.38 -47.11
CA GLU A 312 12.64 18.16 -47.68
C GLU A 312 12.44 18.01 -49.20
N VAL A 313 11.38 18.59 -49.77
CA VAL A 313 11.12 18.58 -51.22
C VAL A 313 11.89 19.70 -51.94
N LEU A 314 12.19 20.81 -51.26
CA LEU A 314 13.07 21.87 -51.77
C LEU A 314 14.54 21.43 -51.76
N ASP A 315 15.02 20.82 -50.67
CA ASP A 315 16.39 20.29 -50.57
C ASP A 315 16.66 19.18 -51.60
N LYS A 316 15.69 18.28 -51.84
CA LYS A 316 15.80 17.26 -52.89
C LYS A 316 15.73 17.84 -54.30
N LYS A 317 15.10 18.99 -54.50
CA LYS A 317 15.12 19.68 -55.81
C LYS A 317 16.46 20.36 -56.07
N GLU A 318 17.10 20.91 -55.05
CA GLU A 318 18.44 21.49 -55.18
C GLU A 318 19.51 20.41 -55.44
N GLU A 319 19.42 19.24 -54.79
CA GLU A 319 20.30 18.09 -55.10
C GLU A 319 20.11 17.56 -56.54
N ILE A 320 18.88 17.54 -57.06
CA ILE A 320 18.62 17.10 -58.45
C ILE A 320 19.15 18.11 -59.47
N ILE A 321 19.09 19.42 -59.18
CA ILE A 321 19.62 20.47 -60.05
C ILE A 321 21.16 20.50 -60.04
N GLU A 322 21.82 20.16 -58.93
CA GLU A 322 23.28 19.98 -58.89
C GLU A 322 23.76 18.72 -59.63
N VAL A 323 22.96 17.66 -59.65
CA VAL A 323 23.24 16.45 -60.44
C VAL A 323 23.00 16.66 -61.94
N GLU A 324 21.97 17.40 -62.35
CA GLU A 324 21.77 17.73 -63.77
C GLU A 324 22.82 18.71 -64.32
N ASN A 325 23.31 19.66 -63.50
CA ASN A 325 24.38 20.58 -63.91
C ASN A 325 25.77 19.93 -63.96
N SER A 326 26.01 18.84 -63.21
CA SER A 326 27.26 18.08 -63.31
C SER A 326 27.28 17.13 -64.53
N ILE A 327 26.13 16.59 -64.93
CA ILE A 327 26.00 15.72 -66.13
C ILE A 327 26.09 16.52 -67.44
N SER A 328 25.67 17.79 -67.44
CA SER A 328 25.75 18.71 -68.59
C SER A 328 27.18 19.15 -68.96
N SER A 329 28.13 19.03 -68.03
CA SER A 329 29.52 19.49 -68.25
C SER A 329 30.47 18.45 -68.86
N ASP A 330 30.03 17.20 -69.06
CA ASP A 330 30.83 16.12 -69.67
C ASP A 330 30.44 15.79 -71.12
N GLU A 331 29.44 16.49 -71.70
CA GLU A 331 29.09 16.38 -73.13
C GLU A 331 29.17 17.74 -73.84
N THR A 332 30.39 18.27 -73.99
CA THR A 332 30.74 19.16 -75.11
C THR A 332 32.25 19.15 -75.34
N ILE A 333 32.67 18.26 -76.25
CA ILE A 333 33.91 18.38 -77.04
C ILE A 333 33.62 19.30 -78.22
#